data_AF-A0A448XH98-F1
#
_entry.id   AF-A0A448XH98-F1
#
_cell.length_a   1.000
_cell.length_b   1.000
_cell.length_c   1.000
_cell.angle_alpha   90.00
_cell.angle_beta   90.00
_cell.angle_gamma   90.00
#
_symmetry.space_group_name_H-M   'P 1'
#
loop_
_entity.id
_entity.type
_entity.pdbx_description
1 polymer ?
#
loop_
_entity_poly.entity_id
_entity_poly.type
_entity_poly.pdbx_seq_one_letter_code
_entity_poly.pdbx_strand_id
1 'polypeptide(L)'
;MVYLLTHVNLRSADDNVDDGFNDTGLGLPRDLPPGIHLVLPKPPPPPASLTTPLGEENKGAQLLAKMGWRAGEGLGKDKSGIAEPVSVF
;
A
#
# COMPACT_ATOMS: atom_id res chain seq x y z
N MET A 1 28.11 -27.05 -28.92
CA MET A 1 27.44 -27.80 -27.84
C MET A 1 27.13 -26.83 -26.70
N VAL A 2 25.83 -26.60 -26.49
CA VAL A 2 25.12 -26.13 -25.27
C VAL A 2 25.53 -24.80 -24.60
N TYR A 3 24.72 -23.76 -24.81
CA TYR A 3 24.64 -22.56 -23.97
C TYR A 3 24.01 -22.92 -22.61
N LEU A 4 24.64 -22.59 -21.48
CA LEU A 4 24.01 -22.71 -20.16
C LEU A 4 23.21 -21.42 -19.87
N LEU A 5 21.92 -21.47 -20.18
CA LEU A 5 20.95 -20.43 -19.86
C LEU A 5 20.52 -20.55 -18.39
N THR A 6 20.94 -19.62 -17.54
CA THR A 6 20.38 -19.46 -16.19
C THR A 6 18.93 -19.02 -16.31
N HIS A 7 17.99 -19.94 -16.08
CA HIS A 7 16.57 -19.62 -16.05
C HIS A 7 16.24 -18.92 -14.72
N VAL A 8 15.88 -17.64 -14.78
CA VAL A 8 15.21 -16.94 -13.68
C VAL A 8 13.76 -17.42 -13.66
N ASN A 9 13.36 -18.07 -12.57
CA ASN A 9 11.99 -18.51 -12.34
C ASN A 9 11.13 -17.30 -11.93
N LEU A 10 10.49 -16.65 -12.90
CA LEU A 10 9.42 -15.68 -12.67
C LEU A 10 8.16 -16.43 -12.25
N ARG A 11 7.96 -16.57 -10.95
CA ARG A 11 6.71 -17.07 -10.37
C ARG A 11 5.67 -15.96 -10.56
N SER A 12 4.82 -16.13 -11.58
CA SER A 12 3.71 -15.24 -11.90
C SER A 12 2.81 -15.10 -10.67
N ALA A 13 2.49 -13.86 -10.30
CA ALA A 13 1.38 -13.60 -9.39
C ALA A 13 0.10 -14.04 -10.11
N ASP A 14 -0.72 -14.84 -9.44
CA ASP A 14 -2.01 -15.27 -9.96
C ASP A 14 -2.95 -14.06 -10.08
N ASP A 15 -3.19 -13.62 -11.30
CA ASP A 15 -4.29 -12.71 -11.66
C ASP A 15 -5.59 -13.53 -11.69
N ASN A 16 -6.43 -13.41 -10.67
CA ASN A 16 -7.82 -13.83 -10.73
C ASN A 16 -8.69 -12.85 -9.94
N VAL A 17 -9.28 -11.89 -10.63
CA VAL A 17 -10.44 -11.14 -10.14
C VAL A 17 -11.49 -11.18 -11.24
N ASP A 18 -12.43 -12.11 -11.05
CA ASP A 18 -13.66 -12.28 -11.84
C ASP A 18 -14.57 -11.06 -11.64
N ASP A 19 -14.92 -10.43 -12.76
CA ASP A 19 -15.69 -9.20 -12.92
C ASP A 19 -17.19 -9.50 -13.17
N GLY A 20 -17.87 -10.01 -12.13
CA GLY A 20 -19.32 -10.24 -12.14
C GLY A 20 -20.13 -9.07 -11.55
N PHE A 21 -20.60 -8.17 -12.41
CA PHE A 21 -21.44 -7.00 -12.08
C PHE A 21 -22.90 -7.38 -11.67
N ASN A 22 -23.50 -6.51 -10.85
CA ASN A 22 -24.77 -6.55 -10.09
C ASN A 22 -26.11 -6.71 -10.87
N ASP A 23 -27.19 -7.14 -10.18
CA ASP A 23 -28.55 -6.63 -10.45
C ASP A 23 -29.53 -6.81 -9.25
N THR A 24 -30.40 -5.82 -9.06
CA THR A 24 -31.67 -5.77 -8.26
C THR A 24 -31.68 -5.62 -6.70
N GLY A 25 -31.70 -4.37 -6.24
CA GLY A 25 -32.77 -3.79 -5.40
C GLY A 25 -33.22 -4.43 -4.05
N LEU A 26 -32.86 -3.76 -2.94
CA LEU A 26 -33.64 -3.59 -1.69
C LEU A 26 -34.48 -4.78 -1.17
N GLY A 27 -33.85 -5.68 -0.42
CA GLY A 27 -34.56 -6.57 0.52
C GLY A 27 -33.58 -7.45 1.30
N LEU A 28 -33.42 -7.20 2.60
CA LEU A 28 -32.77 -8.18 3.48
C LEU A 28 -33.76 -9.37 3.66
N PRO A 29 -33.43 -10.60 3.22
CA PRO A 29 -34.24 -11.76 3.54
C PRO A 29 -34.22 -12.00 5.06
N ARG A 30 -35.41 -12.14 5.65
CA ARG A 30 -35.60 -12.27 7.12
C ARG A 30 -35.02 -13.56 7.70
N ASP A 31 -34.72 -14.54 6.84
CA ASP A 31 -34.04 -15.77 7.20
C ASP A 31 -32.66 -15.81 6.55
N LEU A 32 -31.70 -15.18 7.20
CA LEU A 32 -30.29 -15.38 6.88
C LEU A 32 -29.86 -16.73 7.46
N PRO A 33 -29.44 -17.71 6.64
CA PRO A 33 -28.96 -18.97 7.18
C PRO A 33 -27.75 -18.70 8.09
N PRO A 34 -27.61 -19.44 9.21
CA PRO A 34 -26.47 -19.28 10.10
C PRO A 34 -25.19 -19.53 9.31
N GLY A 35 -24.38 -18.49 9.12
CA GLY A 35 -23.12 -18.58 8.39
C GLY A 35 -22.93 -17.62 7.21
N ILE A 36 -23.90 -16.77 6.84
CA ILE A 36 -23.63 -15.72 5.85
C ILE A 36 -22.82 -14.59 6.49
N HIS A 37 -21.55 -14.52 6.11
CA HIS A 37 -20.66 -13.42 6.44
C HIS A 37 -20.94 -12.27 5.47
N LEU A 38 -21.66 -11.23 5.90
CA LEU A 38 -21.78 -9.98 5.14
C LEU A 38 -20.37 -9.42 4.93
N VAL A 39 -19.84 -9.50 3.70
CA VAL A 39 -18.61 -8.78 3.34
C VAL A 39 -19.00 -7.31 3.16
N LEU A 40 -18.96 -6.56 4.27
CA LEU A 40 -19.03 -5.11 4.19
C LEU A 40 -17.81 -4.62 3.38
N PRO A 41 -17.99 -3.71 2.40
CA PRO A 41 -16.85 -3.11 1.72
C PRO A 41 -15.97 -2.45 2.78
N LYS A 42 -14.67 -2.79 2.79
CA LYS A 42 -13.70 -2.17 3.68
C LYS A 42 -13.82 -0.66 3.47
N PRO A 43 -14.05 0.14 4.53
CA PRO A 43 -14.11 1.59 4.39
C PRO A 43 -12.79 2.08 3.77
N PRO A 44 -12.84 3.12 2.92
CA PRO A 44 -11.63 3.68 2.35
C PRO A 44 -10.65 4.04 3.46
N PRO A 45 -9.35 3.84 3.25
CA PRO A 45 -8.36 4.23 4.24
C PRO A 45 -8.51 5.72 4.55
N PRO A 46 -8.32 6.14 5.81
CA PRO A 46 -8.32 7.55 6.15
C PRO A 46 -7.27 8.29 5.32
N PRO A 47 -7.50 9.59 5.02
CA PRO A 47 -6.52 10.39 4.32
C PRO A 47 -5.20 10.41 5.11
N ALA A 48 -4.08 10.52 4.37
CA ALA A 48 -2.77 10.65 4.99
C ALA A 48 -2.75 11.85 5.96
N SER A 49 -2.17 11.65 7.14
CA SER A 49 -2.06 12.71 8.14
C SER A 49 -0.99 13.72 7.73
N LEU A 50 -1.30 15.01 7.80
CA LEU A 50 -0.36 16.11 7.52
C LEU A 50 0.45 16.52 8.75
N THR A 51 -0.07 16.25 9.95
CA THR A 51 0.47 16.73 11.22
C THR A 51 1.13 15.63 12.05
N THR A 52 0.82 14.37 11.76
CA THR A 52 1.40 13.23 12.47
C THR A 52 2.51 12.62 11.62
N PRO A 53 3.74 12.54 12.15
CA PRO A 53 4.83 11.90 11.42
C PRO A 53 4.54 10.40 11.21
N LEU A 54 4.95 9.90 10.04
CA LEU A 54 4.85 8.48 9.70
C LEU A 54 5.94 7.69 10.45
N GLY A 55 5.59 6.51 10.95
CA GLY A 55 6.54 5.62 11.63
C GLY A 55 7.54 4.94 10.69
N GLU A 56 8.52 4.25 11.26
CA GLU A 56 9.60 3.55 10.55
C GLU A 56 9.12 2.33 9.74
N GLU A 57 7.91 1.84 10.04
CA GLU A 57 7.22 0.83 9.24
C GLU A 57 6.85 1.33 7.83
N ASN A 58 6.88 2.66 7.61
CA ASN A 58 6.62 3.24 6.31
C ASN A 58 7.69 2.80 5.29
N LYS A 59 7.23 2.21 4.18
CA LYS A 59 8.12 1.73 3.11
C LYS A 59 9.02 2.84 2.55
N GLY A 60 8.53 4.08 2.46
CA GLY A 60 9.31 5.24 2.03
C GLY A 60 10.45 5.56 2.99
N ALA A 61 10.19 5.53 4.30
CA ALA A 61 11.22 5.74 5.32
C ALA A 61 12.32 4.66 5.25
N GLN A 62 11.93 3.39 5.07
CA GLN A 62 12.89 2.29 4.90
C GLN A 62 13.74 2.42 3.63
N LEU A 63 13.14 2.89 2.53
CA LEU A 63 13.87 3.15 1.30
C LEU A 63 14.87 4.31 1.46
N LEU A 64 14.46 5.40 2.10
CA LEU A 64 15.35 6.53 2.39
C LEU A 64 16.55 6.09 3.25
N ALA A 65 16.31 5.30 4.29
CA ALA A 65 17.37 4.74 5.13
C ALA A 65 18.36 3.89 4.32
N LYS A 66 17.87 3.05 3.39
CA LYS A 66 18.73 2.26 2.48
C LYS A 66 19.57 3.12 1.54
N MET A 67 19.10 4.32 1.22
CA MET A 67 19.84 5.30 0.41
C MET A 67 20.79 6.17 1.25
N GLY A 68 20.94 5.88 2.55
CA GLY A 68 21.87 6.55 3.46
C GLY A 68 21.31 7.80 4.14
N TRP A 69 20.02 8.11 3.95
CA TRP A 69 19.35 9.18 4.68
C TRP A 69 19.03 8.76 6.12
N ARG A 70 19.01 9.72 7.06
CA ARG A 70 18.73 9.49 8.49
C ARG A 70 17.63 10.45 8.95
N ALA A 71 16.77 9.97 9.86
CA ALA A 71 15.70 10.79 10.41
C ALA A 71 16.25 12.07 11.05
N GLY A 72 15.62 13.21 10.75
CA GLY A 72 16.02 14.54 11.22
C GLY A 72 17.14 15.21 10.42
N GLU A 73 17.69 14.55 9.39
CA GLU A 73 18.68 15.17 8.50
C GLU A 73 18.04 15.72 7.22
N GLY A 74 18.55 16.86 6.74
CA GLY A 74 18.18 17.41 5.45
C GLY A 74 18.65 16.53 4.28
N LEU A 75 17.96 16.61 3.15
CA LEU A 75 18.38 15.95 1.92
C LEU A 75 19.55 16.69 1.23
N GLY A 76 20.21 16.01 0.29
CA GLY A 76 21.32 16.56 -0.50
C GLY A 76 22.70 16.18 0.03
N LYS A 77 23.74 16.50 -0.75
CA LYS A 77 25.13 16.10 -0.47
C LYS A 77 25.62 16.56 0.91
N ASP A 78 25.33 17.82 1.23
CA ASP A 78 25.78 18.46 2.47
C ASP A 78 24.69 18.48 3.56
N LYS A 79 23.61 17.70 3.36
CA LYS A 79 22.45 17.63 4.27
C LYS A 79 21.76 18.98 4.52
N SER A 80 21.90 19.93 3.58
CA SER A 80 21.41 21.30 3.69
C SER A 80 19.97 21.48 3.19
N GLY A 81 19.33 20.42 2.68
CA GLY A 81 17.92 20.43 2.31
C GLY A 81 17.02 20.66 3.52
N ILE A 82 15.79 21.10 3.27
CA ILE A 82 14.81 21.36 4.32
C ILE A 82 14.45 20.02 5.00
N ALA A 83 14.67 19.92 6.31
CA ALA A 83 14.40 18.72 7.10
C ALA A 83 12.93 18.63 7.58
N GLU A 84 12.30 19.78 7.84
CA GLU A 84 10.92 19.86 8.31
C GLU A 84 9.96 20.24 7.16
N PRO A 85 8.74 19.68 7.10
CA PRO A 85 7.78 20.04 6.07
C PRO A 85 7.47 21.54 6.02
N VAL A 86 7.38 22.10 4.80
CA VAL A 86 6.93 23.49 4.62
C VAL A 86 5.42 23.55 4.82
N SER A 87 4.97 24.45 5.69
CA SER A 87 3.54 24.65 5.92
C SER A 87 2.93 25.50 4.80
N VAL A 88 1.82 25.01 4.23
CA VAL A 88 0.99 25.73 3.26
C VAL A 88 -0.29 26.15 3.97
N PHE A 89 -0.27 27.35 4.54
CA PHE A 89 -1.48 27.96 5.10
C PHE A 89 -2.27 28.65 3.99
#